data_AF-A0A3D8Y852-F1
#
_entry.id   AF-A0A3D8Y852-F1
#
_cell.length_a   1.000
_cell.length_b   1.000
_cell.length_c   1.000
_cell.angle_alpha   90.00
_cell.angle_beta   90.00
_cell.angle_gamma   90.00
#
_symmetry.space_group_name_H-M   'P 1'
#
loop_
_entity.id
_entity.type
_entity.pdbx_description
1 polymer ?
#
loop_
_entity_poly.entity_id
_entity_poly.type
_entity_poly.pdbx_seq_one_letter_code
_entity_poly.pdbx_strand_id
1 'polypeptide(L)'
;MLAFCLILWGAFLFYTESKYFPHFLKNISYPVPKWVGTLLLIAGPGLYISHEGWASGLLLSVVAYSLALGLLQLFAVSGRVYFYSLLAVIHLLLLIDLFSYAS
;
A
#
# COMPACT_ATOMS: atom_id res chain seq x y z
N MET A 1 10.61 -4.84 -1.97
CA MET A 1 9.14 -4.63 -1.81
C MET A 1 8.67 -3.80 -0.60
N LEU A 2 9.43 -3.66 0.49
CA LEU A 2 8.94 -3.02 1.73
C LEU A 2 8.44 -1.58 1.53
N ALA A 3 9.11 -0.78 0.70
CA ALA A 3 8.69 0.58 0.34
C ALA A 3 7.27 0.62 -0.27
N PHE A 4 6.96 -0.32 -1.17
CA PHE A 4 5.62 -0.45 -1.76
C PHE A 4 4.56 -0.78 -0.72
N CYS A 5 4.86 -1.67 0.24
CA CYS A 5 3.92 -2.02 1.30
C CYS A 5 3.63 -0.84 2.23
N LEU A 6 4.64 -0.03 2.57
CA LEU A 6 4.43 1.20 3.33
C LEU A 6 3.55 2.20 2.56
N ILE A 7 3.78 2.35 1.26
CA ILE A 7 2.95 3.20 0.40
C ILE A 7 1.52 2.68 0.32
N LEU A 8 1.33 1.36 0.14
CA LEU A 8 0.01 0.74 0.05
C LEU A 8 -0.77 0.87 1.35
N TRP A 9 -0.13 0.60 2.50
CA TRP A 9 -0.76 0.71 3.81
C TRP A 9 -1.03 2.17 4.19
N GLY A 10 -0.09 3.07 3.89
CA GLY A 10 -0.28 4.51 4.07
C GLY A 10 -1.42 5.04 3.19
N ALA A 11 -1.47 4.63 1.93
CA ALA A 11 -2.57 4.97 1.01
C ALA A 11 -3.91 4.40 1.51
N PHE A 12 -3.94 3.17 2.02
CA PHE A 12 -5.15 2.57 2.61
C PHE A 12 -5.66 3.40 3.79
N LEU A 13 -4.80 3.68 4.78
CA LEU A 13 -5.16 4.47 5.97
C LEU A 13 -5.53 5.92 5.64
N PHE A 14 -4.91 6.50 4.61
CA PHE A 14 -5.27 7.84 4.15
C PHE A 14 -6.62 7.82 3.41
N TYR A 15 -6.87 6.79 2.60
CA TYR A 15 -8.07 6.66 1.78
C TYR A 15 -9.31 6.19 2.56
N THR A 16 -9.16 5.52 3.71
CA THR A 16 -10.29 5.10 4.58
C THR A 16 -11.18 6.24 5.05
N GLU A 17 -10.66 7.47 5.08
CA GLU A 17 -11.41 8.68 5.44
C GLU A 17 -12.04 9.40 4.25
N SER A 18 -11.76 8.95 3.03
CA SER A 18 -12.35 9.52 1.82
C SER A 18 -13.87 9.29 1.81
N LYS A 19 -14.61 10.27 1.28
CA LYS A 19 -16.05 10.16 1.04
C LYS A 19 -16.41 8.96 0.13
N TYR A 20 -15.46 8.53 -0.69
CA TYR A 20 -15.63 7.42 -1.63
C TYR A 20 -15.24 6.06 -1.05
N PHE A 21 -14.85 6.00 0.23
CA PHE A 21 -14.46 4.74 0.85
C PHE A 21 -15.69 3.83 1.09
N PRO A 22 -15.64 2.54 0.74
CA PRO A 22 -16.79 1.66 0.88
C PRO A 22 -17.18 1.45 2.35
N HIS A 23 -18.45 1.74 2.69
CA HIS A 23 -18.96 1.64 4.06
C HIS A 23 -18.78 0.24 4.67
N PHE A 24 -18.82 -0.84 3.88
CA PHE A 24 -18.65 -2.20 4.36
C PHE A 24 -17.21 -2.56 4.77
N LEU A 25 -16.20 -1.78 4.33
CA LEU A 25 -14.80 -1.86 4.77
C LEU A 25 -14.52 -0.92 5.94
N LYS A 26 -15.31 0.15 6.09
CA LYS A 26 -15.15 1.14 7.18
C LYS A 26 -15.32 0.52 8.57
N ASN A 27 -16.14 -0.52 8.72
CA ASN A 27 -16.31 -1.26 9.99
C ASN A 27 -15.08 -2.07 10.40
N ILE A 28 -14.10 -2.28 9.51
CA ILE A 28 -12.82 -2.95 9.81
C ILE A 28 -11.75 -1.90 10.19
N SER A 29 -12.07 -0.60 10.09
CA SER A 29 -11.13 0.48 10.37
C SER A 29 -10.83 0.52 11.87
N TYR A 30 -9.63 0.08 12.24
CA TYR A 30 -9.04 0.35 13.55
C TYR A 30 -8.95 1.87 13.76
N PRO A 31 -9.02 2.37 15.01
CA PRO A 31 -8.83 3.79 15.33
C PRO A 31 -7.35 4.16 15.18
N VAL A 32 -6.83 4.08 13.96
CA VAL A 32 -5.46 4.46 13.63
C VAL A 32 -5.46 5.96 13.36
N PRO A 33 -4.67 6.76 14.09
CA PRO A 33 -4.70 8.20 13.94
C PRO A 33 -4.08 8.60 12.59
N LYS A 34 -4.69 9.60 11.91
CA LYS A 34 -4.37 10.04 10.54
C LYS A 34 -2.88 10.17 10.22
N TRP A 35 -2.13 10.72 11.16
CA TRP A 35 -0.71 11.01 10.98
C TRP A 35 0.11 9.75 10.70
N VAL A 36 -0.35 8.57 11.13
CA VAL A 36 0.31 7.28 10.84
C VAL A 36 0.25 6.97 9.34
N GLY A 37 -0.89 7.19 8.69
CA GLY A 37 -1.01 7.00 7.23
C GLY A 37 -0.08 7.93 6.46
N THR A 38 -0.01 9.19 6.87
CA THR A 38 0.91 10.19 6.28
C THR A 38 2.38 9.81 6.49
N LEU A 39 2.75 9.35 7.68
CA LEU A 39 4.12 8.90 7.95
C LEU A 39 4.52 7.70 7.09
N LEU A 40 3.63 6.73 6.91
CA LEU A 40 3.87 5.58 6.04
C LEU A 40 4.02 5.99 4.57
N LEU A 41 3.21 6.95 4.10
CA LEU A 41 3.32 7.54 2.77
C LEU A 41 4.61 8.34 2.55
N ILE A 42 5.27 8.83 3.61
CA ILE A 42 6.57 9.51 3.51
C ILE A 42 7.71 8.49 3.64
N ALA A 43 7.57 7.50 4.51
CA ALA A 43 8.59 6.47 4.75
C ALA A 43 8.84 5.59 3.51
N GLY A 44 7.79 5.22 2.78
CA GLY A 44 7.92 4.43 1.56
C GLY A 44 8.78 5.10 0.47
N PRO A 45 8.48 6.36 0.09
CA PRO A 45 9.33 7.12 -0.82
C PRO A 45 10.74 7.36 -0.29
N GLY A 46 10.89 7.59 1.01
CA GLY A 46 12.20 7.69 1.65
C GLY A 46 13.07 6.45 1.42
N LEU A 47 12.47 5.25 1.54
CA LEU A 47 13.17 4.00 1.25
C LEU A 47 13.54 3.87 -0.24
N TYR A 48 12.63 4.21 -1.15
CA TYR A 48 12.95 4.19 -2.59
C TYR A 48 14.09 5.14 -2.96
N ILE A 49 14.08 6.36 -2.41
CA ILE A 49 15.14 7.35 -2.63
C ILE A 49 16.48 6.86 -2.07
N SER A 50 16.47 6.22 -0.90
CA SER A 50 17.69 5.72 -0.27
C SER A 50 18.37 4.59 -1.05
N HIS A 51 17.60 3.80 -1.81
CA HIS A 51 18.09 2.64 -2.54
C HIS A 51 18.45 2.97 -4.01
N GLU A 52 17.59 3.72 -4.69
CA GLU A 52 17.67 3.95 -6.14
C GLU A 52 18.14 5.37 -6.51
N GLY A 53 18.38 6.22 -5.50
CA GLY A 53 18.68 7.63 -5.68
C GLY A 53 17.44 8.50 -5.86
N TRP A 54 17.64 9.82 -5.81
CA TRP A 54 16.54 10.80 -5.74
C TRP A 54 15.55 10.75 -6.91
N ALA A 55 16.03 10.74 -8.16
CA ALA A 55 15.17 10.80 -9.34
C ALA A 55 14.42 9.48 -9.59
N SER A 56 15.14 8.36 -9.62
CA SER A 56 14.56 7.03 -9.81
C SER A 56 13.66 6.64 -8.63
N GLY A 57 14.08 6.93 -7.40
CA GLY A 57 13.28 6.66 -6.21
C GLY A 57 11.97 7.43 -6.17
N LEU A 58 11.97 8.71 -6.57
CA LEU A 58 10.73 9.49 -6.71
C LEU A 58 9.82 8.94 -7.81
N LEU A 59 10.36 8.60 -8.97
CA LEU A 59 9.61 7.96 -10.07
C LEU A 59 8.96 6.66 -9.61
N LEU A 60 9.73 5.78 -8.96
CA LEU A 60 9.23 4.52 -8.40
C LEU A 60 8.15 4.75 -7.34
N SER A 61 8.28 5.79 -6.52
CA SER A 61 7.29 6.14 -5.50
C SER A 61 5.96 6.56 -6.13
N VAL A 62 5.99 7.35 -7.20
CA VAL A 62 4.78 7.77 -7.93
C VAL A 62 4.11 6.58 -8.60
N VAL A 63 4.88 5.69 -9.23
CA VAL A 63 4.34 4.45 -9.82
C VAL A 63 3.75 3.55 -8.75
N ALA A 64 4.47 3.33 -7.64
CA ALA A 64 4.02 2.55 -6.50
C ALA A 64 2.73 3.10 -5.90
N TYR A 65 2.62 4.41 -5.72
CA TYR A 65 1.42 5.05 -5.21
C TYR A 65 0.24 4.93 -6.18
N SER A 66 0.48 5.11 -7.48
CA SER A 66 -0.57 4.95 -8.52
C SER A 66 -1.10 3.52 -8.56
N LEU A 67 -0.19 2.54 -8.47
CA LEU A 67 -0.54 1.12 -8.38
C LEU A 67 -1.30 0.83 -7.08
N ALA A 68 -0.89 1.40 -5.95
CA ALA A 68 -1.57 1.26 -4.67
C ALA A 68 -3.01 1.79 -4.72
N LEU A 69 -3.23 2.98 -5.32
CA LEU A 69 -4.57 3.51 -5.52
C LEU A 69 -5.40 2.66 -6.48
N GLY A 70 -4.81 2.16 -7.57
CA GLY A 70 -5.47 1.25 -8.50
C GLY A 70 -5.92 -0.04 -7.81
N LEU A 71 -5.06 -0.62 -6.97
CA LEU A 71 -5.40 -1.77 -6.13
C LEU A 71 -6.52 -1.41 -5.15
N LEU A 72 -6.44 -0.28 -4.44
CA LEU A 72 -7.50 0.21 -3.54
C LEU A 72 -8.85 0.38 -4.23
N GLN A 73 -8.86 0.87 -5.46
CA GLN A 73 -10.07 0.99 -6.26
C GLN A 73 -10.61 -0.39 -6.67
N LEU A 74 -9.74 -1.30 -7.13
CA LEU A 74 -10.10 -2.68 -7.44
C LEU A 74 -10.62 -3.43 -6.21
N PHE A 75 -10.03 -3.18 -5.05
CA PHE A 75 -10.44 -3.67 -3.74
C PHE A 75 -11.84 -3.16 -3.36
N ALA A 76 -12.14 -1.88 -3.64
CA ALA A 76 -13.45 -1.29 -3.39
C ALA A 76 -14.55 -1.87 -4.28
N VAL A 77 -14.22 -2.22 -5.53
CA VAL A 77 -15.19 -2.70 -6.53
C VAL A 77 -15.41 -4.22 -6.48
N SER A 78 -14.38 -5.03 -6.16
CA SER A 78 -14.44 -6.50 -6.32
C SER A 78 -15.12 -7.27 -5.16
N GLY A 79 -15.49 -6.61 -4.06
CA GLY A 79 -16.15 -7.26 -2.91
C GLY A 79 -15.20 -8.05 -1.98
N ARG A 80 -15.71 -8.48 -0.81
CA ARG A 80 -14.90 -9.01 0.32
C ARG A 80 -14.03 -10.22 -0.02
N VAL A 81 -14.49 -11.14 -0.87
CA VAL A 81 -13.75 -12.39 -1.16
C VAL A 81 -12.52 -12.11 -2.03
N TYR A 82 -12.69 -11.30 -3.07
CA TYR A 82 -11.59 -10.92 -3.94
C TYR A 82 -10.56 -10.05 -3.21
N PHE A 83 -11.00 -9.26 -2.21
CA PHE A 83 -10.11 -8.52 -1.31
C PHE A 83 -9.11 -9.42 -0.56
N TYR A 84 -9.59 -10.48 0.09
CA TYR A 84 -8.69 -11.40 0.80
C TYR A 84 -7.77 -12.16 -0.16
N SER A 85 -8.23 -12.51 -1.36
CA SER A 85 -7.40 -13.20 -2.36
C SER A 85 -6.26 -12.32 -2.87
N LEU A 86 -6.51 -11.05 -3.17
CA LEU A 86 -5.49 -10.13 -3.66
C LEU A 86 -4.48 -9.77 -2.55
N LEU A 87 -4.95 -9.63 -1.30
CA LEU A 87 -4.08 -9.42 -0.14
C LEU A 87 -3.19 -10.64 0.12
N ALA A 88 -3.73 -11.85 -0.02
CA ALA A 88 -2.96 -13.10 0.05
C ALA A 88 -1.92 -13.20 -1.08
N VAL A 89 -2.27 -12.82 -2.31
CA VAL A 89 -1.32 -12.82 -3.45
C VAL A 89 -0.19 -11.81 -3.22
N ILE A 90 -0.49 -10.60 -2.74
CA ILE A 90 0.53 -9.59 -2.42
C ILE A 90 1.46 -10.10 -1.31
N HIS A 91 0.92 -10.70 -0.24
CA HIS A 91 1.74 -11.27 0.84
C HIS A 91 2.55 -12.49 0.39
N LEU A 92 2.02 -13.31 -0.52
CA LEU A 92 2.73 -14.45 -1.08
C LEU A 92 3.87 -13.99 -1.98
N LEU A 93 3.66 -12.98 -2.82
CA LEU A 93 4.73 -12.34 -3.60
C LEU A 93 5.78 -11.73 -2.68
N LEU A 94 5.38 -11.15 -1.54
CA LEU A 94 6.29 -10.60 -0.54
C LEU A 94 7.13 -11.68 0.14
N LEU A 95 6.53 -12.83 0.47
CA LEU A 95 7.25 -14.01 0.96
C LEU A 95 8.27 -14.50 -0.06
N ILE A 96 7.89 -14.58 -1.34
CA ILE A 96 8.78 -14.98 -2.42
C ILE A 96 9.95 -14.00 -2.58
N ASP A 97 9.68 -12.69 -2.60
CA ASP A 97 10.72 -11.65 -2.67
C ASP A 97 11.69 -11.76 -1.49
N LEU A 98 11.17 -11.96 -0.27
CA LEU A 98 11.97 -12.13 0.94
C LEU A 98 12.89 -13.36 0.87
N PHE A 99 12.36 -14.51 0.43
CA PHE A 99 13.15 -15.73 0.30
C PHE A 99 14.19 -15.63 -0.83
N SER A 100 13.83 -14.98 -1.95
CA SER A 100 14.74 -14.80 -3.08
C SER A 100 15.88 -13.81 -2.80
N TYR A 101 15.69 -12.85 -1.90
CA TYR A 101 16.74 -11.93 -1.48
C TYR A 101 17.61 -12.48 -0.33
N ALA A 102 17.12 -13.49 0.39
CA ALA A 102 17.84 -14.14 1.49
C ALA A 102 18.74 -15.32 1.04
N SER A 103 18.64 -15.74 -0.23
CA SER A 103 19.49 -16.74 -0.89
C SER A 103 20.58 -16.09 -1.73
#